data_AF-A0A2T4BK02-F1
#
_entry.id   AF-A0A2T4BK02-F1
#
_cell.length_a   1.000
_cell.length_b   1.000
_cell.length_c   1.000
_cell.angle_alpha   90.00
_cell.angle_beta   90.00
_cell.angle_gamma   90.00
#
_symmetry.space_group_name_H-M   'P 1'
#
loop_
_entity.id
_entity.type
_entity.pdbx_description
1 polymer ?
#
loop_
_entity_poly.entity_id
_entity_poly.type
_entity_poly.pdbx_seq_one_letter_code
_entity_poly.pdbx_strand_id
1 'polypeptide(L)'
;MADRPIAAGDPVVRKFKASELPLPSATRAAIESLAHSFKKEGAYDSIRKQVWDKFAASDYEAQVTKAILEVAEQEVERNPHQLLTLDPRKAAALIDGALERSGVYDKAKDVIGELIDVAAIERSIRETRRAEIGAELAAEEQKRGAKTDEEYAADTAAKQAERERVREELRQKEAAIEEEKKRIAREERRREEKEREKAELKRQEERDERRRKREQ
;
A
#
# COMPACT_ATOMS: atom_id res chain seq x y z
N MET A 1 12.39 0.29 -45.48
CA MET A 1 11.54 -0.07 -44.33
C MET A 1 12.28 0.42 -43.09
N ALA A 2 11.83 1.53 -42.50
CA ALA A 2 12.46 2.12 -41.34
C ALA A 2 11.53 1.88 -40.14
N ASP A 3 12.06 1.14 -39.18
CA ASP A 3 11.42 0.75 -37.93
C ASP A 3 11.20 2.00 -37.07
N ARG A 4 9.95 2.33 -36.74
CA ARG A 4 9.63 3.42 -35.81
C ARG A 4 9.69 2.86 -34.40
N PRO A 5 10.44 3.50 -33.46
CA PRO A 5 10.41 3.08 -32.08
C PRO A 5 9.02 3.32 -31.50
N ILE A 6 8.41 2.26 -30.98
CA ILE A 6 7.16 2.29 -30.23
C ILE A 6 7.42 3.14 -28.99
N ALA A 7 6.76 4.29 -28.89
CA ALA A 7 6.79 5.14 -27.71
C ALA A 7 6.40 4.30 -26.48
N ALA A 8 7.28 4.28 -25.48
CA ALA A 8 6.99 3.68 -24.18
C ALA A 8 5.72 4.34 -23.64
N GLY A 9 4.65 3.56 -23.53
CA GLY A 9 3.37 4.05 -23.01
C GLY A 9 3.56 4.64 -21.62
N ASP A 10 2.89 5.77 -21.37
CA ASP A 10 2.82 6.39 -20.05
C ASP A 10 2.53 5.32 -18.99
N PRO A 11 3.18 5.38 -17.81
CA PRO A 11 2.93 4.41 -16.76
C PRO A 11 1.43 4.42 -16.46
N VAL A 12 0.76 3.31 -16.76
CA VAL A 12 -0.67 3.14 -16.47
C VAL A 12 -0.82 3.31 -14.96
N VAL A 13 -1.27 4.50 -14.54
CA VAL A 13 -1.53 4.83 -13.14
C VAL A 13 -2.69 3.93 -12.73
N ARG A 14 -2.37 2.77 -12.15
CA ARG A 14 -3.36 1.81 -11.66
C ARG A 14 -4.15 2.52 -10.56
N LYS A 15 -5.45 2.73 -10.82
CA LYS A 15 -6.37 3.29 -9.83
C LYS A 15 -6.69 2.20 -8.83
N PHE A 16 -5.97 2.18 -7.71
CA PHE A 16 -6.21 1.23 -6.63
C PHE A 16 -7.45 1.60 -5.83
N LYS A 17 -8.33 0.62 -5.60
CA LYS A 17 -9.44 0.77 -4.65
C LYS A 17 -8.93 0.59 -3.22
N ALA A 18 -9.66 1.13 -2.24
CA ALA A 18 -9.34 0.90 -0.82
C ALA A 18 -9.26 -0.61 -0.49
N SER A 19 -10.12 -1.42 -1.10
CA SER A 19 -10.14 -2.89 -0.98
C SER A 19 -8.87 -3.60 -1.47
N GLU A 20 -8.11 -2.99 -2.37
CA GLU A 20 -6.92 -3.57 -2.99
C GLU A 20 -5.64 -3.22 -2.23
N LEU A 21 -5.74 -2.30 -1.27
CA LEU A 21 -4.61 -1.89 -0.43
C LEU A 21 -4.43 -2.88 0.74
N PRO A 22 -3.18 -3.21 1.11
CA PRO A 22 -2.85 -4.06 2.24
C PRO A 22 -3.03 -3.30 3.58
N LEU A 23 -4.21 -2.73 3.78
CA LEU A 23 -4.60 -1.97 4.96
C LEU A 23 -5.49 -2.80 5.89
N PRO A 24 -5.62 -2.42 7.18
CA PRO A 24 -6.62 -3.01 8.07
C PRO A 24 -8.04 -2.75 7.56
N SER A 25 -8.96 -3.69 7.82
CA SER A 25 -10.37 -3.57 7.40
C SER A 25 -11.04 -2.29 7.90
N ALA A 26 -10.77 -1.92 9.16
CA ALA A 26 -11.30 -0.69 9.76
C ALA A 26 -10.80 0.57 9.03
N THR A 27 -9.53 0.59 8.61
CA THR A 27 -8.95 1.71 7.85
C THR A 27 -9.59 1.83 6.47
N ARG A 28 -9.83 0.70 5.78
CA ARG A 28 -10.54 0.71 4.50
C ARG A 28 -11.96 1.26 4.62
N ALA A 29 -12.71 0.78 5.62
CA ALA A 29 -14.07 1.27 5.87
C ALA A 29 -14.10 2.76 6.21
N ALA A 30 -13.11 3.27 6.95
CA ALA A 30 -12.99 4.70 7.24
C ALA A 30 -12.76 5.54 5.98
N ILE A 31 -11.91 5.07 5.04
CA ILE A 31 -11.68 5.74 3.76
C ILE A 31 -12.96 5.77 2.91
N GLU A 32 -13.68 4.65 2.84
CA GLU A 32 -14.95 4.57 2.09
C GLU A 32 -16.03 5.47 2.71
N SER A 33 -16.12 5.50 4.04
CA SER A 33 -17.01 6.40 4.77
C SER A 33 -16.70 7.85 4.46
N LEU A 34 -15.42 8.25 4.47
CA LEU A 34 -15.01 9.61 4.14
C LEU A 34 -15.41 10.02 2.72
N ALA A 35 -15.22 9.13 1.74
CA ALA A 35 -15.65 9.39 0.37
C ALA A 35 -17.17 9.57 0.28
N HIS A 36 -17.93 8.79 1.05
CA HIS A 36 -19.38 8.91 1.13
C HIS A 36 -19.81 10.23 1.79
N SER A 37 -19.24 10.57 2.94
CA SER A 37 -19.51 11.82 3.67
C SER A 37 -19.18 13.04 2.82
N PHE A 38 -18.01 13.06 2.17
CA PHE A 38 -17.60 14.15 1.27
C PHE A 38 -18.60 14.39 0.12
N LYS A 39 -19.19 13.32 -0.43
CA LYS A 39 -20.24 13.43 -1.45
C LYS A 39 -21.57 13.90 -0.86
N LYS A 40 -21.96 13.36 0.30
CA LYS A 40 -23.27 13.62 0.94
C LYS A 40 -23.36 15.01 1.56
N GLU A 41 -22.27 15.52 2.12
CA GLU A 41 -22.19 16.84 2.76
C GLU A 41 -22.16 18.00 1.76
N GLY A 42 -22.14 17.71 0.46
CA GLY A 42 -22.18 18.72 -0.60
C GLY A 42 -20.84 19.36 -0.94
N ALA A 43 -19.74 18.94 -0.30
CA ALA A 43 -18.39 19.39 -0.63
C ALA A 43 -18.00 19.06 -2.08
N TYR A 44 -18.38 17.87 -2.55
CA TYR A 44 -18.22 17.49 -3.97
C TYR A 44 -18.92 18.47 -4.92
N ASP A 45 -20.19 18.80 -4.63
CA ASP A 45 -20.98 19.69 -5.49
C ASP A 45 -20.45 21.13 -5.46
N SER A 46 -19.96 21.59 -4.29
CA SER A 46 -19.31 22.88 -4.14
C SER A 46 -18.05 22.99 -5.02
N ILE A 47 -17.18 21.98 -4.99
CA ILE A 47 -15.96 21.97 -5.79
C ILE A 47 -16.28 21.84 -7.28
N ARG A 48 -17.26 21.00 -7.65
CA ARG A 48 -17.74 20.92 -9.04
C ARG A 48 -18.21 22.29 -9.53
N LYS A 49 -18.96 23.02 -8.72
CA LYS A 49 -19.41 24.38 -9.05
C LYS A 49 -18.22 25.34 -9.20
N GLN A 50 -17.26 25.31 -8.28
CA GLN A 50 -16.06 26.15 -8.38
C GLN A 50 -15.24 25.88 -9.65
N VAL A 51 -15.08 24.62 -10.03
CA VAL A 51 -14.40 24.23 -11.28
C VAL A 51 -15.17 24.78 -12.49
N TRP A 52 -16.49 24.65 -12.47
CA TRP A 52 -17.34 25.21 -13.53
C TRP A 52 -17.23 26.74 -13.59
N ASP A 53 -17.29 27.43 -12.46
CA ASP A 53 -17.18 28.89 -12.40
C ASP A 53 -15.80 29.36 -12.90
N LYS A 54 -14.71 28.64 -12.57
CA LYS A 54 -13.37 28.90 -13.12
C LYS A 54 -13.30 28.66 -14.62
N PHE A 55 -13.91 27.58 -15.10
CA PHE A 55 -13.98 27.27 -16.53
C PHE A 55 -14.77 28.35 -17.29
N ALA A 56 -15.95 28.75 -16.80
CA ALA A 56 -16.78 29.77 -17.42
C ALA A 56 -16.14 31.18 -17.37
N ALA A 57 -15.36 31.48 -16.32
CA ALA A 57 -14.60 32.72 -16.23
C ALA A 57 -13.35 32.74 -17.12
N SER A 58 -12.91 31.58 -17.60
CA SER A 58 -11.77 31.44 -18.51
C SER A 58 -12.19 31.57 -19.97
N ASP A 59 -11.21 31.70 -20.86
CA ASP A 59 -11.41 31.67 -22.31
C ASP A 59 -11.45 30.25 -22.89
N TYR A 60 -11.35 29.21 -22.05
CA TYR A 60 -11.31 27.83 -22.50
C TYR A 60 -12.59 27.39 -23.22
N GLU A 61 -13.76 27.90 -22.85
CA GLU A 61 -15.00 27.63 -23.58
C GLU A 61 -14.90 28.09 -25.05
N ALA A 62 -14.34 29.27 -25.28
CA ALA A 62 -14.11 29.81 -26.61
C ALA A 62 -13.06 28.99 -27.37
N GLN A 63 -11.98 28.56 -26.70
CA GLN A 63 -10.95 27.72 -27.30
C GLN A 63 -11.49 26.34 -27.73
N VAL A 64 -12.29 25.69 -26.87
CA VAL A 64 -12.92 24.40 -27.18
C VAL A 64 -13.93 24.55 -28.31
N THR A 65 -14.76 25.60 -28.29
CA THR A 65 -15.71 25.88 -29.38
C THR A 65 -14.98 26.09 -30.70
N LYS A 66 -13.88 26.85 -30.70
CA LYS A 66 -13.05 27.06 -31.88
C LYS A 66 -12.48 25.73 -32.41
N ALA A 67 -11.93 24.89 -31.55
CA ALA A 67 -11.41 23.59 -31.95
C ALA A 67 -12.50 22.66 -32.54
N ILE A 68 -13.71 22.70 -31.97
CA ILE A 68 -14.87 21.97 -32.49
C ILE A 68 -15.22 22.45 -33.90
N LEU A 69 -15.28 23.77 -34.10
CA LEU A 69 -15.60 24.36 -35.40
C LEU A 69 -14.55 24.00 -36.45
N GLU A 70 -13.26 24.10 -36.13
CA GLU A 70 -12.18 23.76 -37.05
C GLU A 70 -12.26 22.31 -37.53
N VAL A 71 -12.55 21.36 -36.64
CA VAL A 71 -12.71 19.94 -37.02
C VAL A 71 -13.99 19.72 -37.81
N ALA A 72 -15.09 20.38 -37.43
CA ALA A 72 -16.35 20.28 -38.15
C ALA A 72 -16.23 20.83 -39.58
N GLU A 73 -15.55 21.96 -39.77
CA GLU A 73 -15.27 22.55 -41.08
C GLU A 73 -14.44 21.60 -41.95
N GLN A 74 -13.37 21.03 -41.40
CA GLN A 74 -12.54 20.04 -42.11
C GLN A 74 -13.34 18.80 -42.53
N GLU A 75 -14.24 18.30 -41.68
CA GLU A 75 -15.08 17.14 -42.01
C GLU A 75 -16.13 17.49 -43.06
N VAL A 76 -16.70 18.69 -43.03
CA VAL A 76 -17.62 19.20 -44.06
C VAL A 76 -16.91 19.35 -45.41
N GLU A 77 -15.68 19.88 -45.43
CA GLU A 77 -14.88 19.98 -46.66
C GLU A 77 -14.49 18.60 -47.21
N ARG A 78 -14.17 17.66 -46.33
CA ARG A 78 -13.75 16.31 -46.72
C ARG A 78 -14.91 15.44 -47.22
N ASN A 79 -16.07 15.54 -46.56
CA ASN A 79 -17.23 14.69 -46.82
C ASN A 79 -18.54 15.49 -47.02
N PRO A 80 -18.58 16.45 -47.96
CA PRO A 80 -19.70 17.40 -48.09
C PRO A 80 -21.01 16.71 -48.45
N HIS A 81 -20.98 15.76 -49.39
CA HIS A 81 -22.18 15.02 -49.77
C HIS A 81 -22.74 14.18 -48.64
N GLN A 82 -21.90 13.63 -47.76
CA GLN A 82 -22.37 12.82 -46.65
C GLN A 82 -22.98 13.70 -45.55
N LEU A 83 -22.37 14.84 -45.24
CA LEU A 83 -22.81 15.67 -44.12
C LEU A 83 -23.96 16.64 -44.48
N LEU A 84 -23.99 17.16 -45.71
CA LEU A 84 -24.97 18.18 -46.12
C LEU A 84 -26.25 17.59 -46.73
N THR A 85 -26.24 16.31 -47.11
CA THR A 85 -27.45 15.64 -47.66
C THR A 85 -28.17 14.78 -46.62
N LEU A 86 -27.48 14.37 -45.55
CA LEU A 86 -28.08 13.63 -44.45
C LEU A 86 -28.94 14.53 -43.57
N ASP A 87 -29.84 13.90 -42.81
CA ASP A 87 -30.56 14.56 -41.72
C ASP A 87 -29.56 15.23 -40.76
N PRO A 88 -29.83 16.48 -40.30
CA PRO A 88 -28.92 17.22 -39.42
C PRO A 88 -28.47 16.44 -38.17
N ARG A 89 -29.33 15.58 -37.61
CA ARG A 89 -28.97 14.78 -36.42
C ARG A 89 -27.97 13.68 -36.76
N LYS A 90 -28.06 13.09 -37.96
CA LYS A 90 -27.11 12.08 -38.43
C LYS A 90 -25.77 12.72 -38.78
N ALA A 91 -25.80 13.90 -39.41
CA ALA A 91 -24.59 14.67 -39.70
C ALA A 91 -23.87 15.09 -38.39
N ALA A 92 -24.63 15.57 -37.39
CA ALA A 92 -24.08 15.90 -36.08
C ALA A 92 -23.39 14.70 -35.41
N ALA A 93 -24.00 13.50 -35.46
CA ALA A 93 -23.38 12.29 -34.91
C ALA A 93 -22.07 11.89 -35.62
N LEU A 94 -21.97 12.12 -36.93
CA LEU A 94 -20.75 11.85 -37.69
C LEU A 94 -19.61 12.82 -37.33
N ILE A 95 -19.95 14.11 -37.19
CA ILE A 95 -19.01 15.15 -36.73
C ILE A 95 -18.58 14.85 -35.29
N ASP A 96 -19.51 14.47 -34.41
CA ASP A 96 -19.20 14.13 -33.02
C ASP A 96 -18.22 12.95 -32.92
N GLY A 97 -18.43 11.90 -33.72
CA GLY A 97 -17.46 10.80 -33.81
C GLY A 97 -16.10 11.23 -34.38
N ALA A 98 -16.05 12.25 -35.24
CA ALA A 98 -14.78 12.80 -35.73
C ALA A 98 -14.07 13.63 -34.66
N LEU A 99 -14.81 14.41 -33.87
CA LEU A 99 -14.30 15.14 -32.71
C LEU A 99 -13.68 14.21 -31.68
N GLU A 100 -14.32 13.08 -31.38
CA GLU A 100 -13.79 12.06 -30.48
C GLU A 100 -12.45 11.51 -30.99
N ARG A 101 -12.33 11.19 -32.29
CA ARG A 101 -11.08 10.71 -32.89
C ARG A 101 -9.98 11.77 -32.95
N SER A 102 -10.35 13.03 -33.06
CA SER A 102 -9.40 14.15 -33.09
C SER A 102 -8.84 14.50 -31.70
N GLY A 103 -9.41 13.93 -30.63
CA GLY A 103 -8.98 14.15 -29.25
C GLY A 103 -9.35 15.53 -28.69
N VAL A 104 -10.27 16.26 -29.33
CA VAL A 104 -10.72 17.58 -28.83
C VAL A 104 -11.36 17.45 -27.45
N TYR A 105 -12.16 16.39 -27.22
CA TYR A 105 -12.75 16.13 -25.92
C TYR A 105 -11.74 15.73 -24.85
N ASP A 106 -10.70 14.96 -25.21
CA ASP A 106 -9.63 14.60 -24.27
C ASP A 106 -8.86 15.84 -23.82
N LYS A 107 -8.50 16.73 -24.76
CA LYS A 107 -7.85 18.00 -24.43
C LYS A 107 -8.73 18.88 -23.52
N ALA A 108 -10.03 18.98 -23.81
CA ALA A 108 -10.96 19.74 -22.97
C ALA A 108 -11.05 19.14 -21.55
N LYS A 109 -11.06 17.80 -21.44
CA LYS A 109 -11.05 17.09 -20.17
C LYS A 109 -9.77 17.31 -19.39
N ASP A 110 -8.62 17.35 -20.05
CA ASP A 110 -7.32 17.61 -19.40
C ASP A 110 -7.29 19.02 -18.81
N VAL A 111 -7.74 20.03 -19.57
CA VAL A 111 -7.87 21.41 -19.07
C VAL A 111 -8.80 21.49 -17.87
N ILE A 112 -9.97 20.82 -17.92
CA ILE A 112 -10.86 20.74 -16.76
C ILE A 112 -10.15 20.06 -15.58
N GLY A 113 -9.35 19.03 -15.85
CA GLY A 113 -8.53 18.34 -14.85
C GLY A 113 -7.55 19.27 -14.14
N GLU A 114 -6.87 20.16 -14.88
CA GLU A 114 -5.95 21.17 -14.34
C GLU A 114 -6.65 22.20 -13.45
N LEU A 115 -7.93 22.51 -13.74
CA LEU A 115 -8.73 23.44 -12.93
C LEU A 115 -9.18 22.85 -11.58
N ILE A 116 -9.08 21.52 -11.42
CA ILE A 116 -9.44 20.83 -10.17
C ILE A 116 -8.35 21.08 -9.12
N ASP A 117 -8.68 21.86 -8.09
CA ASP A 117 -7.81 22.07 -6.94
C ASP A 117 -7.85 20.85 -6.01
N VAL A 118 -6.95 19.90 -6.25
CA VAL A 118 -6.79 18.69 -5.44
C VAL A 118 -6.47 19.04 -3.98
N ALA A 119 -5.73 20.11 -3.73
CA ALA A 119 -5.40 20.54 -2.37
C ALA A 119 -6.64 21.08 -1.63
N ALA A 120 -7.56 21.76 -2.32
CA ALA A 120 -8.84 22.15 -1.75
C ALA A 120 -9.73 20.94 -1.42
N ILE A 121 -9.78 19.93 -2.30
CA ILE A 121 -10.48 18.67 -2.04
C ILE A 121 -9.90 18.01 -0.79
N GLU A 122 -8.57 17.90 -0.71
CA GLU A 122 -7.91 17.27 0.43
C GLU A 122 -8.20 18.02 1.75
N ARG A 123 -8.13 19.34 1.76
CA ARG A 123 -8.50 20.16 2.94
C ARG A 123 -9.93 19.89 3.38
N SER A 124 -10.88 19.85 2.44
CA SER A 124 -12.29 19.58 2.75
C SER A 124 -12.49 18.17 3.32
N ILE A 125 -11.85 17.14 2.75
CA ILE A 125 -11.91 15.77 3.29
C ILE A 125 -11.34 15.73 4.72
N ARG A 126 -10.24 16.45 4.98
CA ARG A 126 -9.64 16.54 6.33
C ARG A 126 -10.57 17.26 7.31
N GLU A 127 -11.31 18.26 6.87
CA GLU A 127 -12.32 18.95 7.67
C GLU A 127 -13.50 18.03 8.01
N THR A 128 -14.03 17.28 7.03
CA THR A 128 -15.05 16.26 7.28
C THR A 128 -14.54 15.22 8.29
N ARG A 129 -13.31 14.73 8.14
CA ARG A 129 -12.72 13.80 9.12
C ARG A 129 -12.61 14.43 10.51
N ARG A 130 -12.18 15.68 10.59
CA ARG A 130 -12.08 16.43 11.86
C ARG A 130 -13.43 16.57 12.55
N ALA A 131 -14.50 16.77 11.78
CA ALA A 131 -15.86 16.82 12.30
C ALA A 131 -16.37 15.45 12.79
N GLU A 132 -16.01 14.36 12.12
CA GLU A 132 -16.44 13.00 12.47
C GLU A 132 -15.75 12.45 13.74
N ILE A 133 -14.42 12.59 13.85
CA ILE A 133 -13.62 11.96 14.93
C ILE A 133 -13.04 12.95 15.94
N GLY A 134 -13.17 14.25 15.70
CA GLY A 134 -12.61 15.29 16.55
C GLY A 134 -11.19 15.73 16.17
N ALA A 135 -10.79 16.91 16.64
CA ALA A 135 -9.56 17.58 16.24
C ALA A 135 -8.28 16.85 16.66
N GLU A 136 -8.26 16.29 17.86
CA GLU A 136 -7.06 15.64 18.42
C GLU A 136 -6.74 14.33 17.69
N LEU A 137 -7.73 13.43 17.58
CA LEU A 137 -7.56 12.15 16.88
C LEU A 137 -7.24 12.35 15.40
N ALA A 138 -7.88 13.33 14.73
CA ALA A 138 -7.57 13.64 13.34
C ALA A 138 -6.13 14.15 13.15
N ALA A 139 -5.61 14.95 14.08
CA ALA A 139 -4.24 15.44 14.03
C ALA A 139 -3.22 14.29 14.23
N GLU A 140 -3.50 13.33 15.10
CA GLU A 140 -2.67 12.14 15.27
C GLU A 140 -2.69 11.23 14.04
N GLU A 141 -3.86 10.99 13.45
CA GLU A 141 -4.00 10.25 12.18
C GLU A 141 -3.19 10.94 11.08
N GLN A 142 -3.27 12.27 10.98
CA GLN A 142 -2.50 13.03 10.00
C GLN A 142 -0.99 12.94 10.23
N LYS A 143 -0.52 13.06 11.48
CA LYS A 143 0.91 12.89 11.81
C LYS A 143 1.40 11.49 11.46
N ARG A 144 0.61 10.46 11.74
CA ARG A 144 0.95 9.07 11.41
C ARG A 144 0.99 8.85 9.89
N GLY A 145 0.07 9.45 9.16
CA GLY A 145 -0.01 9.34 7.70
C GLY A 145 0.98 10.23 6.93
N ALA A 146 1.53 11.27 7.57
CA ALA A 146 2.52 12.16 6.98
C ALA A 146 3.97 11.63 7.09
N LYS A 147 4.15 10.41 7.60
CA LYS A 147 5.46 9.79 7.70
C LYS A 147 6.08 9.63 6.32
N THR A 148 7.36 9.99 6.20
CA THR A 148 8.11 9.81 4.94
C THR A 148 8.52 8.35 4.76
N ASP A 149 8.83 7.96 3.53
CA ASP A 149 9.33 6.61 3.24
C ASP A 149 10.59 6.26 4.06
N GLU A 150 11.46 7.25 4.28
CA GLU A 150 12.66 7.12 5.13
C GLU A 150 12.31 6.83 6.59
N GLU A 151 11.33 7.55 7.14
CA GLU A 151 10.83 7.32 8.50
C GLU A 151 10.15 5.95 8.64
N TYR A 152 9.44 5.51 7.60
CA TYR A 152 8.86 4.16 7.56
C TYR A 152 9.93 3.07 7.52
N ALA A 153 11.00 3.28 6.75
CA ALA A 153 12.12 2.35 6.69
C ALA A 153 12.83 2.26 8.04
N ALA A 154 13.07 3.39 8.70
CA ALA A 154 13.68 3.46 10.03
C ALA A 154 12.82 2.76 11.11
N ASP A 155 11.50 3.00 11.14
CA ASP A 155 10.59 2.33 12.08
C ASP A 155 10.54 0.81 11.84
N THR A 156 10.59 0.38 10.58
CA THR A 156 10.63 -1.04 10.22
C THR A 156 11.94 -1.70 10.65
N ALA A 157 13.07 -1.03 10.41
CA ALA A 157 14.39 -1.50 10.83
C ALA A 157 14.50 -1.58 12.36
N ALA A 158 13.97 -0.59 13.09
CA ALA A 158 13.93 -0.61 14.55
C ALA A 158 13.13 -1.80 15.09
N LYS A 159 11.96 -2.09 14.52
CA LYS A 159 11.14 -3.27 14.87
C LYS A 159 11.84 -4.59 14.54
N GLN A 160 12.60 -4.64 13.44
CA GLN A 160 13.39 -5.82 13.09
C GLN A 160 14.52 -6.03 14.10
N ALA A 161 15.26 -4.97 14.44
CA ALA A 161 16.33 -5.03 15.44
C ALA A 161 15.80 -5.44 16.82
N GLU A 162 14.64 -4.94 17.23
CA GLU A 162 13.98 -5.37 18.47
C GLU A 162 13.63 -6.86 18.44
N ARG A 163 13.03 -7.33 17.34
CA ARG A 163 12.72 -8.77 17.16
C ARG A 163 13.97 -9.63 17.17
N GLU A 164 15.07 -9.16 16.59
CA GLU A 164 16.35 -9.86 16.60
C GLU A 164 16.94 -9.92 18.00
N ARG A 165 16.91 -8.82 18.76
CA ARG A 165 17.33 -8.80 20.17
C ARG A 165 16.53 -9.80 21.01
N VAL A 166 15.20 -9.82 20.87
CA VAL A 166 14.35 -10.78 21.59
C VAL A 166 14.71 -12.22 21.20
N ARG A 167 14.96 -12.49 19.91
CA ARG A 167 15.42 -13.82 19.46
C ARG A 167 16.80 -14.18 20.00
N GLU A 168 17.72 -13.23 20.09
CA GLU A 168 19.04 -13.45 20.69
C GLU A 168 18.97 -13.75 22.18
N GLU A 169 18.17 -12.98 22.93
CA GLU A 169 17.95 -13.25 24.35
C GLU A 169 17.35 -14.63 24.60
N LEU A 170 16.40 -15.05 23.75
CA LEU A 170 15.84 -16.41 23.81
C LEU A 170 16.90 -17.48 23.49
N ARG A 171 17.70 -17.28 22.45
CA ARG A 171 18.81 -18.19 22.11
C ARG A 171 19.84 -18.30 23.24
N GLN A 172 20.17 -17.20 23.89
CA GLN A 172 21.09 -17.19 25.03
C GLN A 172 20.53 -17.94 26.23
N LYS A 173 19.24 -17.75 26.54
CA LYS A 173 18.54 -18.49 27.61
C LYS A 173 18.49 -19.99 27.31
N GLU A 174 18.21 -20.38 26.08
CA GLU A 174 18.20 -21.78 25.65
C GLU A 174 19.61 -22.41 25.76
N ALA A 175 20.65 -21.71 25.31
CA ALA A 175 22.03 -22.17 25.42
C ALA A 175 22.47 -22.36 26.89
N ALA A 176 22.11 -21.41 27.76
CA ALA A 176 22.40 -21.51 29.20
C ALA A 176 21.71 -22.74 29.84
N ILE A 177 20.45 -23.02 29.46
CA ILE A 177 19.73 -24.20 29.92
C ILE A 177 20.40 -25.49 29.41
N GLU A 178 20.87 -25.51 28.17
CA GLU A 178 21.55 -26.68 27.61
C GLU A 178 22.91 -26.95 28.28
N GLU A 179 23.69 -25.90 28.58
CA GLU A 179 24.95 -26.03 29.33
C GLU A 179 24.72 -26.51 30.77
N GLU A 180 23.70 -25.96 31.45
CA GLU A 180 23.29 -26.41 32.78
C GLU A 180 22.90 -27.90 32.77
N LYS A 181 22.10 -28.33 31.79
CA LYS A 181 21.74 -29.75 31.58
C LYS A 181 22.97 -30.63 31.32
N LYS A 182 23.90 -30.17 30.46
CA LYS A 182 25.15 -30.89 30.19
C LYS A 182 26.02 -31.01 31.44
N ARG A 183 26.07 -29.98 32.29
CA ARG A 183 26.82 -30.00 33.56
C ARG A 183 26.21 -31.01 34.53
N ILE A 184 24.89 -30.99 34.71
CA ILE A 184 24.17 -31.94 35.57
C ILE A 184 24.39 -33.38 35.07
N ALA A 185 24.24 -33.65 33.77
CA ALA A 185 24.45 -34.98 33.20
C ALA A 185 25.90 -35.48 33.36
N ARG A 186 26.90 -34.60 33.27
CA ARG A 186 28.31 -34.95 33.53
C ARG A 186 28.55 -35.27 35.00
N GLU A 187 27.94 -34.52 35.91
CA GLU A 187 28.07 -34.77 37.35
C GLU A 187 27.38 -36.08 37.76
N GLU A 188 26.21 -36.37 37.19
CA GLU A 188 25.47 -37.62 37.42
C GLU A 188 26.26 -38.83 36.92
N ARG A 189 26.81 -38.80 35.70
CA ARG A 189 27.69 -39.86 35.18
C ARG A 189 28.91 -40.10 36.08
N ARG A 190 29.53 -39.03 36.60
CA ARG A 190 30.67 -39.14 37.49
C ARG A 190 30.31 -39.73 38.87
N ARG A 191 29.07 -39.52 39.33
CA ARG A 191 28.55 -40.17 40.55
C ARG A 191 28.28 -41.65 40.30
N GLU A 192 27.66 -42.00 39.19
CA GLU A 192 27.42 -43.40 38.81
C GLU A 192 28.73 -44.20 38.67
N GLU A 193 29.76 -43.63 38.02
CA GLU A 193 31.06 -44.30 37.90
C GLU A 193 31.69 -44.57 39.27
N LYS A 194 31.67 -43.59 40.18
CA LYS A 194 32.17 -43.77 41.56
C LYS A 194 31.38 -44.82 42.34
N GLU A 195 30.07 -44.92 42.13
CA GLU A 195 29.26 -45.98 42.75
C GLU A 195 29.59 -47.36 42.18
N ARG A 196 29.81 -47.47 40.86
CA ARG A 196 30.22 -48.71 40.20
C ARG A 196 31.61 -49.17 40.66
N GLU A 197 32.58 -48.27 40.78
CA GLU A 197 33.91 -48.58 41.32
C GLU A 197 33.84 -49.06 42.77
N LYS A 198 33.06 -48.39 43.62
CA LYS A 198 32.84 -48.84 45.01
C LYS A 198 32.16 -50.21 45.08
N ALA A 199 31.23 -50.50 44.18
CA ALA A 199 30.58 -51.80 44.09
C ALA A 199 31.52 -52.89 43.54
N GLU A 200 32.46 -52.56 42.65
CA GLU A 200 33.52 -53.49 42.22
C GLU A 200 34.53 -53.77 43.33
N LEU A 201 35.00 -52.74 44.05
CA LEU A 201 35.91 -52.90 45.18
C LEU A 201 35.30 -53.81 46.26
N LYS A 202 34.04 -53.59 46.63
CA LYS A 202 33.34 -54.49 47.57
C LYS A 202 33.23 -55.93 47.05
N ARG A 203 32.99 -56.12 45.75
CA ARG A 203 32.96 -57.47 45.14
C ARG A 203 34.34 -58.12 45.10
N GLN A 204 35.41 -57.35 45.01
CA GLN A 204 36.80 -57.84 45.11
C GLN A 204 37.15 -58.22 46.55
N GLU A 205 36.83 -57.36 47.52
CA GLU A 205 37.01 -57.63 48.95
C GLU A 205 36.26 -58.90 49.38
N GLU A 206 35.01 -59.08 48.92
CA GLU A 206 34.22 -60.29 49.21
C GLU A 206 34.81 -61.56 48.55
N ARG A 207 35.43 -61.43 47.38
CA ARG A 207 36.16 -62.53 46.72
C ARG A 207 37.46 -62.87 47.44
N ASP A 208 38.17 -61.88 47.94
CA ASP A 208 39.42 -62.08 48.69
C ASP A 208 39.14 -62.65 50.09
N GLU A 209 38.06 -62.25 50.76
CA GLU A 209 37.58 -62.91 51.98
C GLU A 209 37.17 -64.37 51.74
N ARG A 210 36.50 -64.66 50.61
CA ARG A 210 36.18 -66.05 50.22
C ARG A 210 37.42 -66.89 49.91
N ARG A 211 38.50 -66.30 49.39
CA ARG A 211 39.78 -67.00 49.21
C ARG A 211 40.46 -67.28 50.55
N ARG A 212 40.50 -66.30 51.46
CA ARG A 212 41.05 -66.49 52.81
C ARG A 212 40.32 -67.55 53.64
N LYS A 213 39.02 -67.73 53.44
CA LYS A 213 38.22 -68.80 54.08
C LYS A 213 38.39 -70.20 53.46
N ARG A 214 39.10 -70.34 52.33
CA ARG A 214 39.39 -71.64 51.69
C ARG A 214 40.79 -72.18 51.98
N GLU A 215 41.64 -71.38 52.63
CA GLU A 215 43.01 -71.75 53.02
C GLU A 215 43.15 -72.05 54.53
N GLN A 216 42.03 -72.16 55.25
CA GLN A 216 41.92 -72.80 56.58
C GLN A 216 41.19 -74.13 56.42
#